data_AF-A0A379S3L4-F1
#
_entry.id   AF-A0A379S3L4-F1
#
_cell.length_a   1.000
_cell.length_b   1.000
_cell.length_c   1.000
_cell.angle_alpha   90.00
_cell.angle_beta   90.00
_cell.angle_gamma   90.00
#
_symmetry.space_group_name_H-M   'P 1'
#
loop_
_entity.id
_entity.type
_entity.pdbx_description
1 polymer ?
#
loop_
_entity_poly.entity_id
_entity_poly.type
_entity_poly.pdbx_seq_one_letter_code
_entity_poly.pdbx_strand_id
1 'polypeptide(L)'
;MGAIDFVTKPQLGIREGMLAYSEMIAEKVRTAARARIAAHKPMAAPATLKAGPLLSSEKLIAIGASTGGTEAIRHVLQPLPLSSPAVIITQHMPPGFTHSFAERLNKLCQISVKEAEDGERVLPGHAYIAPGDKHMELARSGANYLIKVHDGPPVNRHRPSVDVLFHSVAKHAGVTP
;
A
#
# COMPACT_ATOMS: atom_id res chain seq x y z
N MET A 1 4.18 11.20 -19.18
CA MET A 1 3.89 12.37 -18.32
C MET A 1 2.79 11.94 -17.36
N GLY A 2 3.08 11.86 -16.06
CA GLY A 2 2.16 11.35 -15.05
C GLY A 2 2.12 12.28 -13.83
N ALA A 3 1.08 12.17 -13.00
CA ALA A 3 0.96 12.93 -11.76
C ALA A 3 2.08 12.54 -10.77
N ILE A 4 2.60 13.52 -10.03
CA ILE A 4 3.59 13.31 -8.96
C ILE A 4 2.87 12.97 -7.64
N ASP A 5 1.74 13.65 -7.39
CA ASP A 5 0.89 13.45 -6.21
C ASP A 5 -0.53 14.01 -6.47
N PHE A 6 -1.45 13.82 -5.54
CA PHE A 6 -2.83 14.32 -5.62
C PHE A 6 -3.34 14.87 -4.28
N VAL A 7 -4.43 15.64 -4.36
CA VAL A 7 -5.13 16.27 -3.24
C VAL A 7 -6.63 16.07 -3.44
N THR A 8 -7.38 15.69 -2.40
CA THR A 8 -8.85 15.55 -2.46
C THR A 8 -9.56 16.89 -2.31
N LYS A 9 -10.87 16.99 -2.57
CA LYS A 9 -11.62 18.20 -2.17
C LYS A 9 -11.88 18.14 -0.65
N PRO A 10 -11.79 19.27 0.08
CA PRO A 10 -12.09 19.29 1.50
C PRO A 10 -13.55 18.93 1.71
N GLN A 11 -13.88 18.30 2.84
CA GLN A 11 -15.27 18.20 3.25
C GLN A 11 -15.76 19.62 3.59
N LEU A 12 -16.54 20.23 2.68
CA LEU A 12 -17.05 21.58 2.83
C LEU A 12 -17.96 21.62 4.07
N GLY A 13 -17.48 22.23 5.15
CA GLY A 13 -18.33 22.47 6.33
C GLY A 13 -17.62 22.97 7.59
N ILE A 14 -16.31 22.76 7.74
CA ILE A 14 -15.62 23.04 9.01
C ILE A 14 -14.40 23.94 8.74
N ARG A 15 -14.27 25.05 9.48
CA ARG A 15 -13.14 25.99 9.38
C ARG A 15 -11.79 25.28 9.60
N GLU A 16 -11.76 24.28 10.47
CA GLU A 16 -10.62 23.38 10.68
C GLU A 16 -10.30 22.53 9.44
N GLY A 17 -11.33 22.09 8.70
CA GLY A 17 -11.17 21.39 7.43
C GLY A 17 -10.47 22.23 6.36
N MET A 18 -10.73 23.54 6.32
CA MET A 18 -10.05 24.47 5.40
C MET A 18 -8.59 24.73 5.78
N LEU A 19 -8.26 24.76 7.08
CA LEU A 19 -6.88 24.92 7.55
C LEU A 19 -6.05 23.64 7.34
N ALA A 20 -6.61 22.47 7.67
CA ALA A 20 -5.97 21.19 7.36
C ALA A 20 -5.75 21.01 5.85
N TYR A 21 -6.68 21.55 5.04
CA TYR A 21 -6.57 21.51 3.59
C TYR A 21 -5.45 22.40 3.05
N SER A 22 -5.28 23.60 3.59
CA SER A 22 -4.19 24.49 3.17
C SER A 22 -2.82 23.90 3.52
N GLU A 23 -2.69 23.27 4.69
CA GLU A 23 -1.48 22.54 5.08
C GLU A 23 -1.20 21.36 4.14
N MET A 24 -2.23 20.56 3.82
CA MET A 24 -2.12 19.44 2.88
C MET A 24 -1.66 19.87 1.50
N ILE A 25 -2.25 20.94 0.94
CA ILE A 25 -1.81 21.50 -0.35
C ILE A 25 -0.36 21.98 -0.25
N ALA A 26 -0.02 22.74 0.79
CA ALA A 26 1.32 23.29 0.95
C ALA A 26 2.37 22.18 1.08
N GLU A 27 2.05 21.07 1.76
CA GLU A 27 2.89 19.89 1.84
C GLU A 27 3.08 19.25 0.47
N LYS A 28 1.99 19.01 -0.27
CA LYS A 28 2.04 18.36 -1.60
C LYS A 28 2.82 19.20 -2.62
N VAL A 29 2.67 20.53 -2.60
CA VAL A 29 3.45 21.45 -3.43
C VAL A 29 4.93 21.40 -3.05
N ARG A 30 5.27 21.44 -1.75
CA ARG A 30 6.66 21.33 -1.28
C ARG A 30 7.31 20.00 -1.68
N THR A 31 6.58 18.90 -1.57
CA THR A 31 7.04 17.57 -1.97
C THR A 31 7.26 17.50 -3.49
N ALA A 32 6.32 18.01 -4.29
CA ALA A 32 6.47 18.06 -5.74
C ALA A 32 7.68 18.90 -6.18
N ALA A 33 7.92 20.05 -5.54
CA ALA A 33 9.06 20.91 -5.84
C ALA A 33 10.42 20.25 -5.54
N ARG A 34 10.47 19.33 -4.58
CA ARG A 34 11.68 18.58 -4.20
C ARG A 34 11.76 17.21 -4.87
N ALA A 35 10.74 16.80 -5.62
CA ALA A 35 10.68 15.49 -6.25
C ALA A 35 11.75 15.39 -7.36
N ARG A 36 12.49 14.29 -7.39
CA ARG A 36 13.46 14.02 -8.44
C ARG A 36 12.74 13.54 -9.70
N ILE A 37 12.31 14.48 -10.54
CA ILE A 37 11.52 14.22 -11.76
C ILE A 37 12.18 13.18 -12.69
N ALA A 38 13.51 13.09 -12.70
CA ALA A 38 14.25 12.09 -13.48
C ALA A 38 13.92 10.63 -13.08
N ALA A 39 13.59 10.37 -11.82
CA ALA A 39 13.12 9.06 -11.34
C ALA A 39 11.66 8.77 -11.74
N HIS A 40 10.94 9.79 -12.25
CA HIS A 40 9.56 9.72 -12.74
C HIS A 40 9.48 9.60 -14.28
N LYS A 41 10.62 9.46 -14.95
CA LYS A 41 10.67 9.21 -16.40
C LYS A 41 10.09 7.81 -16.66
N PRO A 42 9.28 7.60 -17.71
CA PRO A 42 8.74 6.28 -18.01
C PRO A 42 9.89 5.29 -18.21
N MET A 43 10.00 4.37 -17.26
CA MET A 43 10.90 3.23 -17.31
C MET A 43 10.11 2.05 -17.90
N ALA A 44 10.75 1.24 -18.74
CA ALA A 44 10.10 0.05 -19.25
C ALA A 44 9.65 -0.85 -18.09
N ALA A 45 8.48 -1.47 -18.22
CA ALA A 45 8.05 -2.45 -17.24
C ALA A 45 9.11 -3.56 -17.11
N PRO A 46 9.50 -3.94 -15.88
CA PRO A 46 10.53 -4.96 -15.69
C PRO A 46 10.06 -6.29 -16.29
N ALA A 47 11.02 -7.05 -16.83
CA ALA A 47 10.75 -8.40 -17.32
C ALA A 47 10.24 -9.29 -16.17
N THR A 48 9.31 -10.19 -16.47
CA THR A 48 8.73 -11.13 -15.51
C THR A 48 9.83 -11.92 -14.80
N LEU A 49 9.77 -11.97 -13.47
CA LEU A 49 10.66 -12.79 -12.66
C LEU A 49 10.34 -14.27 -12.90
N LYS A 50 11.38 -15.13 -12.90
CA LYS A 50 11.20 -16.56 -13.14
C LYS A 50 10.28 -17.17 -12.06
N ALA A 51 9.30 -17.95 -12.50
CA ALA A 51 8.45 -18.71 -11.59
C ALA A 51 9.26 -19.77 -10.85
N GLY A 52 9.22 -19.72 -9.52
CA GLY A 52 9.72 -20.77 -8.63
C GLY A 52 8.57 -21.58 -8.01
N PRO A 53 8.87 -22.66 -7.26
CA PRO A 53 7.86 -23.40 -6.51
C PRO A 53 7.16 -22.50 -5.49
N LEU A 54 5.94 -22.87 -5.09
CA LEU A 54 5.22 -22.17 -4.02
C LEU A 54 6.04 -22.22 -2.74
N LEU A 55 6.28 -21.04 -2.16
CA LEU A 55 6.91 -20.90 -0.85
C LEU A 55 5.89 -21.20 0.27
N SER A 56 6.39 -21.55 1.45
CA SER A 56 5.54 -21.72 2.65
C SER A 56 4.65 -20.50 2.87
N SER A 57 3.41 -20.70 3.32
CA SER A 57 2.46 -19.63 3.64
C SER A 57 2.92 -18.73 4.80
N GLU A 58 4.01 -19.09 5.47
CA GLU A 58 4.69 -18.24 6.45
C GLU A 58 5.53 -17.12 5.82
N LYS A 59 5.85 -17.21 4.53
CA LYS A 59 6.59 -16.16 3.81
C LYS A 59 5.62 -15.13 3.25
N LEU A 60 5.90 -13.85 3.52
CA LEU A 60 5.18 -12.72 2.95
C LEU A 60 6.14 -11.53 2.75
N ILE A 61 5.70 -10.57 1.95
CA ILE A 61 6.40 -9.31 1.68
C ILE A 61 5.52 -8.17 2.21
N ALA A 62 6.11 -7.25 2.99
CA ALA A 62 5.43 -6.04 3.44
C ALA A 62 6.02 -4.81 2.75
N ILE A 63 5.18 -3.94 2.20
CA ILE A 63 5.60 -2.72 1.48
C ILE A 63 4.93 -1.50 2.11
N GLY A 64 5.71 -0.46 2.35
CA GLY A 64 5.23 0.86 2.75
C GLY A 64 5.59 1.91 1.71
N ALA A 65 4.64 2.76 1.32
CA ALA A 65 4.88 3.80 0.32
C ALA A 65 4.01 5.05 0.52
N SER A 66 4.44 6.16 -0.07
CA SER A 66 3.78 7.48 0.02
C SER A 66 3.82 8.17 -1.35
N THR A 67 4.27 9.43 -1.47
CA THR A 67 4.42 10.12 -2.77
C THR A 67 5.28 9.34 -3.77
N GLY A 68 4.80 9.18 -5.01
CA GLY A 68 5.45 8.36 -6.05
C GLY A 68 5.30 6.84 -5.87
N GLY A 69 4.71 6.39 -4.76
CA GLY A 69 4.56 4.98 -4.41
C GLY A 69 3.66 4.19 -5.36
N THR A 70 2.68 4.83 -6.00
CA THR A 70 1.76 4.16 -6.93
C THR A 70 2.49 3.53 -8.12
N GLU A 71 3.41 4.27 -8.72
CA GLU A 71 4.24 3.78 -9.83
C GLU A 71 5.30 2.79 -9.34
N ALA A 72 5.90 3.04 -8.18
CA ALA A 72 6.91 2.16 -7.60
C ALA A 72 6.33 0.78 -7.25
N ILE A 73 5.17 0.74 -6.60
CA ILE A 73 4.43 -0.50 -6.27
C ILE A 73 4.10 -1.25 -7.56
N ARG A 74 3.61 -0.57 -8.61
CA ARG A 74 3.38 -1.24 -9.90
C ARG A 74 4.66 -1.91 -10.42
N HIS A 75 5.78 -1.21 -10.44
CA HIS A 75 7.04 -1.78 -10.93
C HIS A 75 7.51 -2.98 -10.10
N VAL A 76 7.23 -3.00 -8.80
CA VAL A 76 7.56 -4.14 -7.92
C VAL A 76 6.60 -5.32 -8.17
N LEU A 77 5.30 -5.07 -8.33
CA LEU A 77 4.29 -6.13 -8.44
C LEU A 77 4.16 -6.73 -9.84
N GLN A 78 4.26 -5.92 -10.88
CA GLN A 78 4.04 -6.34 -12.26
C GLN A 78 4.90 -7.54 -12.72
N PRO A 79 6.18 -7.68 -12.33
CA PRO A 79 6.99 -8.82 -12.74
C PRO A 79 6.79 -10.06 -11.85
N LEU A 80 5.98 -9.99 -10.79
CA LEU A 80 5.78 -11.12 -9.86
C LEU A 80 4.96 -12.25 -10.52
N PRO A 81 5.45 -13.51 -10.50
CA PRO A 81 4.67 -14.65 -10.96
C PRO A 81 3.55 -15.01 -9.96
N LEU A 82 2.56 -15.78 -10.42
CA LEU A 82 1.45 -16.29 -9.58
C LEU A 82 1.91 -17.08 -8.35
N SER A 83 3.09 -17.69 -8.38
CA SER A 83 3.65 -18.45 -7.26
C SER A 83 4.34 -17.59 -6.19
N SER A 84 4.32 -16.26 -6.35
CA SER A 84 4.94 -15.35 -5.39
C SER A 84 4.31 -15.47 -4.00
N PRO A 85 5.05 -15.21 -2.91
CA PRO A 85 4.48 -15.01 -1.59
C PRO A 85 3.39 -13.93 -1.57
N ALA A 86 2.59 -13.92 -0.52
CA ALA A 86 1.65 -12.83 -0.28
C ALA A 86 2.38 -11.50 -0.13
N VAL A 87 1.79 -10.42 -0.64
CA VAL A 87 2.29 -9.05 -0.47
C VAL A 87 1.25 -8.21 0.25
N ILE A 88 1.62 -7.54 1.33
CA ILE A 88 0.73 -6.62 2.05
C ILE A 88 1.30 -5.20 2.00
N ILE A 89 0.49 -4.24 1.60
CA ILE A 89 0.95 -2.94 1.14
C ILE A 89 0.16 -1.83 1.84
N THR A 90 0.88 -0.99 2.58
CA THR A 90 0.33 0.28 3.07
C THR A 90 0.86 1.42 2.22
N GLN A 91 -0.04 2.02 1.43
CA GLN A 91 0.22 3.21 0.66
C GLN A 91 -0.56 4.37 1.28
N HIS A 92 0.11 5.47 1.61
CA HIS A 92 -0.56 6.67 2.11
C HIS A 92 -1.46 7.26 1.02
N MET A 93 -2.74 6.96 1.10
CA MET A 93 -3.77 7.39 0.15
C MET A 93 -5.06 7.74 0.90
N PRO A 94 -5.75 8.83 0.49
CA PRO A 94 -7.07 9.18 1.01
C PRO A 94 -8.13 8.08 0.76
N PRO A 95 -9.20 8.07 1.55
CA PRO A 95 -10.34 7.17 1.33
C PRO A 95 -10.92 7.33 -0.07
N GLY A 96 -11.34 6.20 -0.66
CA GLY A 96 -11.94 6.14 -2.00
C GLY A 96 -10.95 5.96 -3.17
N PHE A 97 -9.64 6.17 -2.96
CA PHE A 97 -8.64 5.96 -4.01
C PHE A 97 -7.98 4.56 -3.95
N THR A 98 -7.91 3.97 -2.75
CA THR A 98 -7.25 2.69 -2.50
C THR A 98 -7.91 1.54 -3.26
N HIS A 99 -9.24 1.52 -3.32
CA HIS A 99 -10.00 0.56 -4.12
C HIS A 99 -9.65 0.63 -5.62
N SER A 100 -9.80 1.80 -6.25
CA SER A 100 -9.49 1.97 -7.68
C SER A 100 -8.01 1.72 -8.00
N PHE A 101 -7.11 1.99 -7.06
CA PHE A 101 -5.70 1.66 -7.21
C PHE A 101 -5.46 0.15 -7.21
N ALA A 102 -6.09 -0.59 -6.29
CA ALA A 102 -6.03 -2.04 -6.27
C ALA A 102 -6.59 -2.66 -7.56
N GLU A 103 -7.78 -2.22 -8.01
CA GLU A 103 -8.37 -2.67 -9.28
C GLU A 103 -7.47 -2.40 -10.49
N ARG A 104 -6.82 -1.23 -10.53
CA ARG A 104 -5.89 -0.89 -11.60
C ARG A 104 -4.68 -1.82 -11.59
N LEU A 105 -4.09 -2.08 -10.43
CA LEU A 105 -2.95 -3.01 -10.31
C LEU A 105 -3.35 -4.43 -10.68
N ASN A 106 -4.55 -4.88 -10.31
CA ASN A 106 -5.07 -6.21 -10.64
C ASN A 106 -5.16 -6.45 -12.15
N LYS A 107 -5.48 -5.40 -12.92
CA LYS A 107 -5.51 -5.47 -14.40
C LYS A 107 -4.13 -5.52 -15.05
N LEU A 108 -3.07 -5.16 -14.31
CA LEU A 108 -1.70 -5.01 -14.84
C LEU A 108 -0.75 -6.11 -14.36
N CYS A 109 -1.05 -6.78 -13.25
CA CYS A 109 -0.20 -7.79 -12.63
C CYS A 109 -0.70 -9.20 -12.94
N GLN A 110 0.18 -10.19 -12.81
CA GLN A 110 -0.22 -11.60 -12.87
C GLN A 110 -0.85 -12.07 -11.55
N ILE A 111 -0.28 -11.64 -10.41
CA ILE A 111 -0.85 -11.87 -9.09
C ILE A 111 -2.18 -11.12 -8.93
N SER A 112 -3.08 -11.66 -8.13
CA SER A 112 -4.34 -11.01 -7.76
C SER A 112 -4.04 -9.81 -6.86
N VAL A 113 -4.58 -8.64 -7.17
CA VAL A 113 -4.44 -7.44 -6.33
C VAL A 113 -5.82 -6.97 -5.88
N LYS A 114 -5.99 -6.74 -4.58
CA LYS A 114 -7.26 -6.26 -4.01
C LYS A 114 -7.05 -5.29 -2.86
N GLU A 115 -8.07 -4.48 -2.58
CA GLU A 115 -8.16 -3.77 -1.31
C GLU A 115 -8.43 -4.78 -0.19
N ALA A 116 -7.77 -4.58 0.95
CA ALA A 116 -7.78 -5.54 2.03
C ALA A 116 -9.08 -5.45 2.86
N GLU A 117 -9.63 -6.60 3.20
CA GLU A 117 -10.84 -6.79 4.00
C GLU A 117 -10.48 -7.36 5.37
N ASP A 118 -11.21 -6.96 6.41
CA ASP A 118 -10.97 -7.47 7.75
C ASP A 118 -11.24 -8.98 7.84
N GLY A 119 -10.34 -9.72 8.50
CA GLY A 119 -10.46 -11.15 8.74
C GLY A 119 -10.14 -12.03 7.53
N GLU A 120 -9.81 -11.47 6.37
CA GLU A 120 -9.49 -12.29 5.20
C GLU A 120 -8.13 -12.98 5.32
N ARG A 121 -7.99 -14.14 4.68
CA ARG A 121 -6.74 -14.91 4.69
C ARG A 121 -5.70 -14.28 3.79
N VAL A 122 -4.46 -14.27 4.28
CA VAL A 122 -3.28 -13.85 3.51
C VAL A 122 -2.74 -15.04 2.72
N LEU A 123 -2.86 -15.00 1.40
CA LEU A 123 -2.55 -16.12 0.50
C LEU A 123 -1.40 -15.78 -0.48
N PRO A 124 -0.57 -16.76 -0.87
CA PRO A 124 0.36 -16.60 -1.99
C PRO A 124 -0.34 -16.16 -3.28
N GLY A 125 0.38 -15.48 -4.16
CA GLY A 125 -0.14 -14.97 -5.42
C GLY A 125 -1.12 -13.81 -5.26
N HIS A 126 -1.15 -13.17 -4.08
CA HIS A 126 -2.04 -12.04 -3.78
C HIS A 126 -1.25 -10.84 -3.26
N ALA A 127 -1.70 -9.64 -3.62
CA ALA A 127 -1.33 -8.38 -3.01
C ALA A 127 -2.54 -7.68 -2.38
N TYR A 128 -2.40 -7.26 -1.12
CA TYR A 128 -3.44 -6.61 -0.33
C TYR A 128 -3.07 -5.15 -0.10
N ILE A 129 -3.92 -4.23 -0.56
CA ILE A 129 -3.75 -2.79 -0.37
C ILE A 129 -4.54 -2.35 0.85
N ALA A 130 -3.89 -1.67 1.80
CA ALA A 130 -4.55 -1.10 2.96
C ALA A 130 -5.68 -0.15 2.54
N PRO A 131 -6.90 -0.29 3.07
CA PRO A 131 -7.99 0.63 2.78
C PRO A 131 -7.69 2.04 3.30
N GLY A 132 -8.10 3.05 2.54
CA GLY A 132 -7.95 4.45 2.92
C GLY A 132 -8.74 4.77 4.20
N ASP A 133 -8.21 5.65 5.03
CA ASP A 133 -8.77 6.02 6.34
C ASP A 133 -8.95 4.88 7.36
N LYS A 134 -8.33 3.72 7.13
CA LYS A 134 -8.23 2.63 8.11
C LYS A 134 -6.79 2.15 8.24
N HIS A 135 -6.44 1.57 9.37
CA HIS A 135 -5.17 0.85 9.51
C HIS A 135 -5.32 -0.60 9.08
N MET A 136 -4.29 -1.12 8.41
CA MET A 136 -4.16 -2.52 8.07
C MET A 136 -2.97 -3.10 8.84
N GLU A 137 -3.21 -4.21 9.53
CA GLU A 137 -2.24 -4.98 10.30
C GLU A 137 -2.23 -6.43 9.78
N LEU A 138 -1.08 -7.08 9.90
CA LEU A 138 -0.99 -8.53 9.86
C LEU A 138 -1.43 -9.09 11.21
N ALA A 139 -2.35 -10.05 11.21
CA ALA A 139 -2.73 -10.84 12.37
C ALA A 139 -2.44 -12.32 12.13
N ARG A 140 -2.47 -13.12 13.21
CA ARG A 140 -2.28 -14.58 13.15
C ARG A 140 -3.43 -15.29 13.85
N SER A 141 -4.03 -16.26 13.18
CA SER A 141 -5.05 -17.16 13.74
C SER A 141 -4.61 -18.61 13.50
N GLY A 142 -4.15 -19.26 14.58
CA GLY A 142 -3.49 -20.55 14.52
C GLY A 142 -2.26 -20.51 13.59
N ALA A 143 -2.25 -21.41 12.60
CA ALA A 143 -1.17 -21.50 11.62
C ALA A 143 -1.28 -20.49 10.47
N ASN A 144 -2.36 -19.70 10.39
CA ASN A 144 -2.63 -18.85 9.22
C ASN A 144 -2.47 -17.36 9.56
N TYR A 145 -1.99 -16.60 8.57
CA TYR A 145 -2.04 -15.15 8.59
C TYR A 145 -3.38 -14.63 8.10
N LEU A 146 -3.86 -13.59 8.77
CA LEU A 146 -5.09 -12.86 8.44
C LEU A 146 -4.77 -11.37 8.30
N ILE A 147 -5.57 -10.69 7.49
CA ILE A 147 -5.64 -9.24 7.52
C ILE A 147 -6.49 -8.81 8.72
N LYS A 148 -6.03 -7.78 9.43
CA LYS A 148 -6.84 -7.06 10.41
C LYS A 148 -6.95 -5.60 9.99
N VAL A 149 -8.17 -5.11 9.87
CA VAL A 149 -8.45 -3.71 9.54
C VAL A 149 -9.13 -3.03 10.73
N HIS A 150 -8.68 -1.84 11.11
CA HIS A 150 -9.26 -1.13 12.25
C HIS A 150 -9.17 0.40 12.14
N ASP A 151 -10.08 1.08 12.84
CA ASP A 151 -10.22 2.55 12.86
C ASP A 151 -9.39 3.22 13.97
N GLY A 152 -8.21 2.67 14.26
CA GLY A 152 -7.30 3.23 15.27
C GLY A 152 -6.94 4.70 14.98
N PRO A 153 -6.46 5.44 16.00
CA PRO A 153 -6.03 6.83 15.80
C PRO A 153 -4.85 6.89 14.83
N PRO A 154 -4.68 7.98 14.05
CA PRO A 154 -3.57 8.12 13.11
C PRO A 154 -2.20 7.97 13.79
N VAL A 155 -1.29 7.24 13.14
CA VAL A 155 0.09 7.05 13.59
C VAL A 155 1.01 7.80 12.62
N ASN A 156 1.88 8.67 13.16
CA ASN A 156 2.67 9.63 12.40
C ASN A 156 1.83 10.49 11.44
N ARG A 157 0.62 10.89 11.88
CA ARG A 157 -0.35 11.69 11.10
C ARG A 157 -0.93 10.99 9.86
N HIS A 158 -0.77 9.66 9.74
CA HIS A 158 -1.25 8.90 8.60
C HIS A 158 -2.24 7.80 9.02
N ARG A 159 -3.25 7.60 8.16
CA ARG A 159 -4.16 6.46 8.21
C ARG A 159 -4.63 6.16 6.76
N PRO A 160 -4.15 5.08 6.13
CA PRO A 160 -3.34 3.99 6.68
C PRO A 160 -1.90 4.42 7.02
N SER A 161 -1.27 3.77 8.00
CA SER A 161 0.12 4.04 8.43
C SER A 161 1.03 2.85 8.17
N VAL A 162 2.19 3.11 7.58
CA VAL A 162 3.23 2.10 7.31
C VAL A 162 3.75 1.47 8.60
N ASP A 163 3.95 2.27 9.65
CA ASP A 163 4.48 1.79 10.92
C ASP A 163 3.55 0.77 11.57
N VAL A 164 2.24 0.99 11.50
CA VAL A 164 1.24 0.05 12.03
C VAL A 164 1.36 -1.31 11.33
N LEU A 165 1.47 -1.29 10.00
CA LEU A 165 1.72 -2.51 9.22
C LEU A 165 3.03 -3.17 9.65
N PHE A 166 4.14 -2.45 9.65
CA PHE A 166 5.47 -3.04 9.90
C PHE A 166 5.63 -3.58 11.33
N HIS A 167 5.09 -2.90 12.35
CA HIS A 167 5.11 -3.43 13.72
C HIS A 167 4.34 -4.76 13.81
N SER A 168 3.17 -4.86 13.17
CA SER A 168 2.39 -6.11 13.15
C SER A 168 3.10 -7.23 12.39
N VAL A 169 3.79 -6.91 11.29
CA VAL A 169 4.61 -7.86 10.52
C VAL A 169 5.78 -8.38 11.35
N ALA A 170 6.52 -7.48 12.00
CA ALA A 170 7.62 -7.88 12.87
C ALA A 170 7.12 -8.78 14.02
N LYS A 171 5.95 -8.48 14.58
CA LYS A 171 5.34 -9.28 15.66
C LYS A 171 4.90 -10.68 15.22
N HIS A 172 4.32 -10.82 14.02
CA HIS A 172 3.66 -12.06 13.60
C HIS A 172 4.45 -12.90 12.59
N ALA A 173 5.31 -12.28 11.80
CA ALA A 173 6.14 -12.90 10.75
C ALA A 173 7.65 -12.64 10.93
N GLY A 174 8.05 -11.92 11.98
CA GLY A 174 9.45 -11.77 12.34
C GLY A 174 10.10 -13.12 12.64
N VAL A 175 11.35 -13.27 12.21
CA VAL A 175 12.18 -14.42 12.61
C VAL A 175 12.63 -14.15 14.04
N THR A 176 12.15 -14.94 15.00
CA THR A 176 12.70 -14.93 16.36
C THR A 176 14.17 -15.37 16.26
N PRO A 177 15.12 -14.65 16.89
CA PRO A 177 16.53 -15.04 16.91
C PRO A 177 16.78 -16.40 17.56
#